data_AF-A0A2K1KAR0-F1
#
_entry.id   AF-A0A2K1KAR0-F1
#
_cell.length_a   1.000
_cell.length_b   1.000
_cell.length_c   1.000
_cell.angle_alpha   90.00
_cell.angle_beta   90.00
_cell.angle_gamma   90.00
#
_symmetry.space_group_name_H-M   'P 1'
#
loop_
_entity.id
_entity.type
_entity.pdbx_description
1 polymer ?
#
loop_
_entity_poly.entity_id
_entity_poly.type
_entity_poly.pdbx_seq_one_letter_code
_entity_poly.pdbx_strand_id
1 'polypeptide(L)'
;MEFIRGCAVALWAFLLIGSFAAAADYQKHPPHAGGLDIQYECKARNKTTSMDKKLTQIALNLEYLEAEYFLWASHGYGLDKVAPYLVDGGPAPHGAQKANLDPYYNDLFLQMGLQEVGHVRAIKKVLGDPPKCAFPRTLLDVSKKVWADSMDKAFMTTFGKKLSPPFDPMPIA
;
A
#
# COMPACT_ATOMS: atom_id res chain seq x y z
N MET A 1 23.34 9.36 5.95
CA MET A 1 22.76 9.95 4.72
C MET A 1 22.79 8.97 3.54
N GLU A 2 23.89 8.27 3.25
CA GLU A 2 23.95 7.22 2.20
C GLU A 2 22.92 6.08 2.39
N PHE A 3 22.63 5.69 3.64
CA PHE A 3 21.69 4.60 3.96
C PHE A 3 20.22 4.92 3.60
N ILE A 4 19.82 6.20 3.71
CA ILE A 4 18.45 6.65 3.40
C ILE A 4 18.23 6.71 1.88
N ARG A 5 19.28 7.11 1.13
CA ARG A 5 19.26 7.11 -0.34
C ARG A 5 19.13 5.69 -0.90
N GLY A 6 19.80 4.72 -0.27
CA GLY A 6 19.68 3.30 -0.61
C GLY A 6 18.29 2.71 -0.33
N CYS A 7 17.65 3.10 0.78
CA CYS A 7 16.32 2.61 1.14
C CYS A 7 15.20 3.11 0.20
N ALA A 8 15.27 4.36 -0.27
CA ALA A 8 14.28 4.91 -1.21
C ALA A 8 14.34 4.21 -2.59
N VAL A 9 15.53 3.89 -3.08
CA VAL A 9 15.72 3.13 -4.34
C VAL A 9 15.38 1.65 -4.16
N ALA A 10 15.67 1.07 -3.00
CA ALA A 10 15.33 -0.31 -2.68
C ALA A 10 13.81 -0.52 -2.55
N LEU A 11 13.06 0.43 -1.98
CA LEU A 11 11.59 0.40 -1.96
C LEU A 11 11.00 0.53 -3.37
N TRP A 12 11.56 1.40 -4.22
CA TRP A 12 11.21 1.48 -5.65
C TRP A 12 11.40 0.15 -6.38
N ALA A 13 12.55 -0.51 -6.17
CA ALA A 13 12.82 -1.81 -6.77
C ALA A 13 11.95 -2.92 -6.16
N PHE A 14 11.66 -2.90 -4.86
CA PHE A 14 10.82 -3.91 -4.19
C PHE A 14 9.34 -3.78 -4.52
N LEU A 15 8.83 -2.57 -4.80
CA LEU A 15 7.43 -2.38 -5.24
C LEU A 15 7.24 -2.83 -6.70
N LEU A 16 8.20 -2.55 -7.58
CA LEU A 16 8.22 -3.10 -8.93
C LEU A 16 8.46 -4.62 -8.95
N ILE A 17 9.41 -5.15 -8.17
CA ILE A 17 9.72 -6.60 -8.12
C ILE A 17 8.65 -7.38 -7.35
N GLY A 18 8.05 -6.80 -6.31
CA GLY A 18 6.92 -7.38 -5.57
C GLY A 18 5.71 -7.60 -6.47
N SER A 19 5.50 -6.73 -7.45
CA SER A 19 4.49 -6.89 -8.50
C SER A 19 4.76 -8.11 -9.41
N PHE A 20 6.04 -8.49 -9.62
CA PHE A 20 6.41 -9.68 -10.40
C PHE A 20 6.46 -10.97 -9.57
N ALA A 21 6.90 -10.92 -8.31
CA ALA A 21 6.95 -12.09 -7.42
C ALA A 21 5.55 -12.53 -6.98
N ALA A 22 4.64 -11.58 -6.70
CA ALA A 22 3.24 -11.89 -6.44
C ALA A 22 2.56 -12.54 -7.65
N ALA A 23 2.92 -12.15 -8.89
CA ALA A 23 2.39 -12.76 -10.10
C ALA A 23 2.87 -14.21 -10.32
N ALA A 24 4.09 -14.54 -9.90
CA ALA A 24 4.68 -15.88 -10.07
C ALA A 24 4.21 -16.90 -9.03
N ASP A 25 3.96 -16.48 -7.79
CA ASP A 25 3.47 -17.37 -6.71
C ASP A 25 1.94 -17.56 -6.74
N TYR A 26 1.20 -16.60 -7.31
CA TYR A 26 -0.26 -16.67 -7.51
C TYR A 26 -0.71 -17.92 -8.29
N GLN A 27 0.13 -18.44 -9.20
CA GLN A 27 -0.17 -19.65 -9.97
C GLN A 27 0.06 -20.96 -9.23
N LYS A 28 0.91 -21.00 -8.19
CA LYS A 28 1.34 -22.26 -7.55
C LYS A 28 0.62 -22.56 -6.25
N HIS A 29 0.33 -21.54 -5.45
CA HIS A 29 -0.41 -21.70 -4.20
C HIS A 29 -1.32 -20.48 -4.00
N PRO A 30 -2.65 -20.57 -4.22
CA PRO A 30 -3.52 -19.48 -3.82
C PRO A 30 -3.42 -19.35 -2.30
N PRO A 31 -2.89 -18.24 -1.76
CA PRO A 31 -2.86 -18.08 -0.33
C PRO A 31 -4.32 -18.06 0.16
N HIS A 32 -4.62 -18.86 1.17
CA HIS A 32 -5.70 -18.57 2.10
C HIS A 32 -5.30 -17.29 2.87
N ALA A 33 -5.25 -16.17 2.16
CA ALA A 33 -5.13 -14.85 2.73
C ALA A 33 -6.49 -14.53 3.34
N GLY A 34 -6.54 -14.50 4.67
CA GLY A 34 -7.74 -14.13 5.40
C GLY A 34 -8.30 -12.81 4.88
N GLY A 35 -9.60 -12.80 4.59
CA GLY A 35 -10.40 -11.57 4.46
C GLY A 35 -10.90 -11.15 3.08
N LEU A 36 -10.79 -11.97 2.02
CA LEU A 36 -11.19 -11.58 0.64
C LEU A 36 -12.42 -12.31 0.08
N ASP A 37 -13.40 -12.67 0.92
CA ASP A 37 -14.67 -13.24 0.45
C ASP A 37 -15.77 -12.17 0.44
N ILE A 38 -15.67 -11.22 -0.51
CA ILE A 38 -16.67 -10.16 -0.68
C ILE A 38 -17.45 -10.43 -1.96
N GLN A 39 -18.60 -11.09 -1.83
CA GLN A 39 -19.53 -11.29 -2.95
C GLN A 39 -20.04 -9.94 -3.47
N TYR A 40 -19.70 -9.58 -4.70
CA TYR A 40 -20.16 -8.33 -5.34
C TYR A 40 -20.61 -8.53 -6.79
N GLU A 41 -21.89 -8.25 -7.06
CA GLU A 41 -22.46 -8.15 -8.40
C GLU A 41 -22.38 -6.70 -8.94
N CYS A 42 -21.31 -6.38 -9.69
CA CYS A 42 -21.28 -5.16 -10.51
C CYS A 42 -22.20 -5.33 -11.74
N LYS A 43 -23.28 -4.54 -11.86
CA LYS A 43 -24.19 -4.44 -13.04
C LYS A 43 -23.43 -4.05 -14.34
N ALA A 44 -24.00 -4.12 -15.54
CA ALA A 44 -24.52 -5.24 -16.36
C ALA A 44 -24.30 -4.90 -17.87
N ARG A 45 -23.41 -3.94 -18.19
CA ARG A 45 -23.24 -3.42 -19.56
C ARG A 45 -21.86 -3.67 -20.19
N ASN A 46 -20.93 -4.22 -19.41
CA ASN A 46 -19.75 -4.92 -19.90
C ASN A 46 -19.51 -6.11 -18.98
N LYS A 47 -19.10 -7.25 -19.53
CA LYS A 47 -18.85 -8.47 -18.76
C LYS A 47 -17.51 -8.32 -18.01
N THR A 48 -17.50 -7.57 -16.90
CA THR A 48 -16.37 -7.55 -15.96
C THR A 48 -16.20 -8.97 -15.42
N THR A 49 -15.04 -9.58 -15.63
CA THR A 49 -14.76 -10.93 -15.14
C THR A 49 -14.60 -10.92 -13.62
N SER A 50 -14.69 -12.10 -13.00
CA SER A 50 -14.32 -12.23 -11.57
C SER A 50 -12.86 -11.84 -11.31
N MET A 51 -11.98 -12.07 -12.29
CA MET A 51 -10.58 -11.67 -12.23
C MET A 51 -10.43 -10.15 -12.21
N ASP A 52 -11.10 -9.42 -13.10
CA ASP A 52 -11.02 -7.95 -13.17
C ASP A 52 -11.45 -7.31 -11.84
N LYS A 53 -12.50 -7.85 -11.22
CA LYS A 53 -12.95 -7.40 -9.90
C LYS A 53 -11.89 -7.61 -8.83
N LYS A 54 -11.31 -8.82 -8.78
CA LYS A 54 -10.26 -9.15 -7.80
C LYS A 54 -9.02 -8.29 -7.99
N LEU A 55 -8.57 -8.09 -9.23
CA LEU A 55 -7.42 -7.25 -9.55
C LEU A 55 -7.68 -5.79 -9.16
N THR A 56 -8.87 -5.26 -9.43
CA THR A 56 -9.19 -3.87 -9.05
C THR A 56 -9.29 -3.70 -7.53
N GLN A 57 -9.71 -4.74 -6.79
CA GLN A 57 -9.71 -4.69 -5.33
C GLN A 57 -8.30 -4.72 -4.74
N ILE A 58 -7.42 -5.53 -5.32
CA ILE A 58 -5.99 -5.54 -4.96
C ILE A 58 -5.38 -4.17 -5.24
N ALA A 59 -5.64 -3.61 -6.43
CA ALA A 59 -5.18 -2.27 -6.80
C ALA A 59 -5.66 -1.23 -5.79
N LEU A 60 -6.96 -1.16 -5.48
CA LEU A 60 -7.48 -0.17 -4.53
C LEU A 60 -6.86 -0.30 -3.13
N ASN A 61 -6.65 -1.52 -2.63
CA ASN A 61 -5.94 -1.73 -1.36
C ASN A 61 -4.48 -1.27 -1.42
N LEU A 62 -3.79 -1.49 -2.54
CA LEU A 62 -2.42 -1.03 -2.75
C LEU A 62 -2.36 0.50 -2.77
N GLU A 63 -3.26 1.16 -3.49
CA GLU A 63 -3.30 2.63 -3.53
C GLU A 63 -3.60 3.23 -2.15
N TYR A 64 -4.46 2.60 -1.34
CA TYR A 64 -4.66 3.01 0.06
C TYR A 64 -3.37 2.86 0.87
N LEU A 65 -2.66 1.74 0.73
CA LEU A 65 -1.39 1.50 1.42
C LEU A 65 -0.35 2.56 1.07
N GLU A 66 -0.16 2.84 -0.22
CA GLU A 66 0.85 3.79 -0.69
C GLU A 66 0.48 5.22 -0.29
N ALA A 67 -0.80 5.62 -0.45
CA ALA A 67 -1.28 6.92 0.00
C ALA A 67 -1.05 7.13 1.50
N GLU A 68 -1.44 6.17 2.34
CA GLU A 68 -1.21 6.26 3.78
C GLU A 68 0.29 6.33 4.09
N TYR A 69 1.09 5.43 3.51
CA TYR A 69 2.52 5.36 3.78
C TYR A 69 3.23 6.69 3.47
N PHE A 70 3.05 7.23 2.26
CA PHE A 70 3.74 8.45 1.82
C PHE A 70 3.25 9.71 2.55
N LEU A 71 1.94 9.84 2.79
CA LEU A 71 1.38 10.99 3.50
C LEU A 71 1.80 10.99 4.98
N TRP A 72 1.74 9.83 5.66
CA TRP A 72 2.18 9.73 7.05
C TRP A 72 3.68 9.99 7.18
N ALA A 73 4.50 9.37 6.34
CA ALA A 73 5.94 9.58 6.38
C ALA A 73 6.34 11.05 6.15
N SER A 74 5.65 11.78 5.26
CA SER A 74 5.93 13.20 5.01
C SER A 74 5.39 14.14 6.09
N HIS A 75 4.12 14.02 6.47
CA HIS A 75 3.42 15.04 7.27
C HIS A 75 2.85 14.54 8.61
N GLY A 76 2.91 13.23 8.88
CA GLY A 76 2.37 12.65 10.11
C GLY A 76 0.85 12.57 10.15
N TYR A 77 0.21 12.53 8.98
CA TYR A 77 -1.22 12.26 8.82
C TYR A 77 -1.50 11.73 7.42
N GLY A 78 -2.61 10.99 7.26
CA GLY A 78 -2.97 10.34 6.01
C GLY A 78 -4.25 10.84 5.37
N LEU A 79 -4.99 9.93 4.73
CA LEU A 79 -6.20 10.24 3.97
C LEU A 79 -7.29 10.87 4.83
N ASP A 80 -7.33 10.55 6.12
CA ASP A 80 -8.29 11.13 7.08
C ASP A 80 -8.22 12.66 7.17
N LYS A 81 -7.07 13.27 6.81
CA LYS A 81 -6.94 14.72 6.70
C LYS A 81 -6.93 15.21 5.25
N VAL A 82 -6.22 14.51 4.37
CA VAL A 82 -5.98 14.99 2.99
C VAL A 82 -7.21 14.83 2.10
N ALA A 83 -7.93 13.72 2.23
CA ALA A 83 -9.09 13.40 1.41
C ALA A 83 -10.05 12.46 2.18
N PRO A 84 -10.68 12.92 3.28
CA PRO A 84 -11.49 12.07 4.16
C PRO A 84 -12.69 11.44 3.44
N TYR A 85 -13.18 12.06 2.38
CA TYR A 85 -14.25 11.51 1.55
C TYR A 85 -13.82 10.27 0.76
N LEU A 86 -12.51 9.97 0.66
CA LEU A 86 -12.01 8.78 -0.03
C LEU A 86 -11.92 7.56 0.89
N VAL A 87 -11.95 7.70 2.22
CA VAL A 87 -11.80 6.55 3.13
C VAL A 87 -13.12 5.83 3.42
N ASP A 88 -14.28 6.44 3.10
CA ASP A 88 -15.64 5.93 3.35
C ASP A 88 -15.88 5.39 4.77
N GLY A 89 -15.32 6.06 5.78
CA GLY A 89 -15.42 5.62 7.18
C GLY A 89 -14.54 4.43 7.55
N GLY A 90 -13.65 4.00 6.66
CA GLY A 90 -12.64 2.98 6.95
C GLY A 90 -11.65 3.43 8.05
N PRO A 91 -11.11 2.50 8.86
CA PRO A 91 -10.26 2.82 10.01
C PRO A 91 -8.90 3.39 9.59
N ALA A 92 -8.33 4.26 10.42
CA ALA A 92 -6.98 4.80 10.27
C ALA A 92 -5.91 3.69 10.27
N PRO A 93 -4.76 3.88 9.59
CA PRO A 93 -3.72 2.85 9.58
C PRO A 93 -3.09 2.69 10.96
N HIS A 94 -2.70 1.47 11.28
CA HIS A 94 -1.98 1.15 12.51
C HIS A 94 -0.47 1.33 12.33
N GLY A 95 0.18 1.94 13.32
CA GLY A 95 1.64 2.09 13.36
C GLY A 95 2.23 3.10 12.38
N ALA A 96 1.40 3.89 11.71
CA ALA A 96 1.86 4.97 10.84
C ALA A 96 2.45 6.13 11.65
N GLN A 97 3.56 6.71 11.18
CA GLN A 97 4.26 7.78 11.88
C GLN A 97 4.96 8.73 10.92
N LYS A 98 5.25 9.95 11.38
CA LYS A 98 6.08 10.90 10.63
C LYS A 98 7.52 10.41 10.60
N ALA A 99 8.09 10.31 9.41
CA ALA A 99 9.48 9.94 9.22
C ALA A 99 10.40 11.17 9.33
N ASN A 100 11.64 10.94 9.77
CA ASN A 100 12.70 11.95 9.78
C ASN A 100 13.32 12.09 8.38
N LEU A 101 12.59 12.73 7.48
CA LEU A 101 13.02 12.99 6.11
C LEU A 101 13.68 14.36 6.02
N ASP A 102 14.76 14.47 5.24
CA ASP A 102 15.28 15.77 4.83
C ASP A 102 14.29 16.48 3.87
N PRO A 103 14.44 17.81 3.63
CA PRO A 103 13.47 18.56 2.86
C PRO A 103 13.21 18.01 1.45
N TYR A 104 14.22 17.45 0.79
CA TYR A 104 14.07 16.90 -0.56
C TYR A 104 13.21 15.63 -0.54
N TYR A 105 13.52 14.69 0.35
CA TYR A 105 12.71 13.47 0.46
C TYR A 105 11.33 13.74 1.04
N ASN A 106 11.17 14.72 1.92
CA ASN A 106 9.88 15.11 2.43
C ASN A 106 8.94 15.59 1.31
N ASP A 107 9.45 16.46 0.43
CA ASP A 107 8.72 16.96 -0.75
C ASP A 107 8.41 15.82 -1.74
N LEU A 108 9.39 14.96 -2.03
CA LEU A 108 9.17 13.79 -2.89
C LEU A 108 8.08 12.87 -2.33
N PHE A 109 8.11 12.56 -1.03
CA PHE A 109 7.09 11.71 -0.39
C PHE A 109 5.71 12.38 -0.41
N LEU A 110 5.64 13.70 -0.23
CA LEU A 110 4.37 14.41 -0.39
C LEU A 110 3.83 14.26 -1.82
N GLN A 111 4.68 14.45 -2.83
CA GLN A 111 4.28 14.31 -4.23
C GLN A 111 3.77 12.90 -4.55
N MET A 112 4.47 11.85 -4.08
CA MET A 112 4.02 10.47 -4.21
C MET A 112 2.66 10.26 -3.53
N GLY A 113 2.52 10.68 -2.27
CA GLY A 113 1.25 10.54 -1.54
C GLY A 113 0.07 11.24 -2.21
N LEU A 114 0.29 12.41 -2.83
CA LEU A 114 -0.75 13.12 -3.59
C LEU A 114 -1.11 12.42 -4.91
N GLN A 115 -0.15 11.74 -5.56
CA GLN A 115 -0.43 10.89 -6.71
C GLN A 115 -1.37 9.75 -6.32
N GLU A 116 -1.08 9.04 -5.22
CA GLU A 116 -1.89 7.88 -4.80
C GLU A 116 -3.29 8.29 -4.35
N VAL A 117 -3.45 9.48 -3.74
CA VAL A 117 -4.78 10.10 -3.52
C VAL A 117 -5.55 10.23 -4.84
N GLY A 118 -4.86 10.63 -5.91
CA GLY A 118 -5.40 10.70 -7.26
C GLY A 118 -5.82 9.34 -7.80
N HIS A 119 -5.01 8.30 -7.60
CA HIS A 119 -5.32 6.92 -7.99
C HIS A 119 -6.52 6.35 -7.24
N VAL A 120 -6.57 6.47 -5.92
CA VAL A 120 -7.73 6.06 -5.10
C VAL A 120 -9.00 6.71 -5.66
N ARG A 121 -8.97 8.02 -5.91
CA ARG A 121 -10.11 8.75 -6.49
C ARG A 121 -10.50 8.22 -7.87
N ALA A 122 -9.52 7.95 -8.74
CA ALA A 122 -9.78 7.45 -10.09
C ALA A 122 -10.40 6.05 -10.07
N ILE A 123 -9.85 5.13 -9.29
CA ILE A 123 -10.36 3.76 -9.13
C ILE A 123 -11.78 3.79 -8.56
N LYS A 124 -12.02 4.58 -7.50
CA LYS A 124 -13.35 4.72 -6.90
C LYS A 124 -14.38 5.30 -7.87
N LYS A 125 -13.99 6.28 -8.68
CA LYS A 125 -14.84 6.83 -9.74
C LYS A 125 -15.24 5.77 -10.77
N VAL A 126 -14.33 4.87 -11.15
CA VAL A 126 -14.60 3.79 -12.10
C VAL A 126 -15.47 2.70 -11.49
N LEU A 127 -15.21 2.34 -10.22
CA LEU A 127 -15.95 1.30 -9.50
C LEU A 127 -17.33 1.76 -8.99
N GLY A 128 -17.57 3.07 -8.96
CA GLY A 128 -18.83 3.67 -8.54
C GLY A 128 -18.87 3.95 -7.03
N ASP A 129 -18.89 5.24 -6.71
CA ASP A 129 -18.93 5.84 -5.37
C ASP A 129 -20.03 6.94 -5.34
N PRO A 130 -21.03 6.93 -4.43
CA PRO A 130 -21.30 5.99 -3.33
C PRO A 130 -22.51 5.04 -3.57
N PRO A 131 -22.51 3.76 -3.10
CA PRO A 131 -21.60 2.67 -3.47
C PRO A 131 -22.19 1.72 -4.54
N LYS A 132 -21.32 1.15 -5.38
CA LYS A 132 -21.62 -0.07 -6.17
C LYS A 132 -20.52 -1.14 -6.11
N CYS A 133 -19.24 -0.77 -6.24
CA CYS A 133 -18.13 -1.74 -6.22
C CYS A 133 -16.83 -1.25 -5.54
N ALA A 134 -16.70 0.05 -5.22
CA ALA A 134 -15.61 0.57 -4.40
C ALA A 134 -15.84 0.23 -2.92
N PHE A 135 -14.78 -0.08 -2.18
CA PHE A 135 -14.85 -0.41 -0.76
C PHE A 135 -14.11 0.63 0.10
N PRO A 136 -14.54 0.84 1.36
CA PRO A 136 -13.85 1.70 2.32
C PRO A 136 -12.41 1.25 2.54
N ARG A 137 -11.52 2.17 2.92
CA ARG A 137 -10.14 1.82 3.30
C ARG A 137 -10.15 0.70 4.34
N THR A 138 -9.41 -0.38 4.10
CA THR A 138 -9.25 -1.49 5.06
C THR A 138 -8.27 -1.11 6.18
N LEU A 139 -8.26 -1.85 7.28
CA LEU A 139 -7.24 -1.63 8.32
C LEU A 139 -5.87 -2.05 7.76
N LEU A 140 -5.00 -1.05 7.58
CA LEU A 140 -3.63 -1.24 7.13
C LEU A 140 -2.69 -1.21 8.33
N ASP A 141 -1.89 -2.24 8.53
CA ASP A 141 -0.82 -2.25 9.53
C ASP A 141 0.51 -1.91 8.86
N VAL A 142 0.96 -0.67 9.05
CA VAL A 142 2.22 -0.15 8.53
C VAL A 142 3.25 0.03 9.64
N SER A 143 3.09 -0.67 10.76
CA SER A 143 4.02 -0.63 11.88
C SER A 143 5.40 -1.12 11.47
N LYS A 144 6.42 -0.58 12.15
CA LYS A 144 7.83 -1.03 12.02
C LYS A 144 7.97 -2.55 12.09
N LYS A 145 7.19 -3.22 12.93
CA LYS A 145 7.24 -4.67 13.09
C LYS A 145 6.81 -5.41 11.82
N VAL A 146 5.68 -5.03 11.20
CA VAL A 146 5.18 -5.67 9.98
C VAL A 146 6.19 -5.51 8.84
N TRP A 147 6.78 -4.32 8.71
CA TRP A 147 7.80 -4.04 7.71
C TRP A 147 9.11 -4.79 7.96
N ALA A 148 9.58 -4.83 9.21
CA ALA A 148 10.75 -5.60 9.61
C ALA A 148 10.57 -7.10 9.30
N ASP A 149 9.44 -7.69 9.71
CA ASP A 149 9.14 -9.10 9.47
C ASP A 149 9.05 -9.42 7.97
N SER A 150 8.48 -8.51 7.17
CA SER A 150 8.37 -8.67 5.72
C SER A 150 9.73 -8.63 5.04
N MET A 151 10.58 -7.65 5.39
CA MET A 151 11.93 -7.55 4.84
C MET A 151 12.83 -8.69 5.31
N ASP A 152 12.74 -9.11 6.57
CA ASP A 152 13.50 -10.25 7.08
C ASP A 152 13.15 -11.55 6.35
N LYS A 153 11.86 -11.78 6.06
CA LYS A 153 11.43 -12.92 5.24
C LYS A 153 12.04 -12.85 3.84
N ALA A 154 11.94 -11.71 3.18
CA ALA A 154 12.49 -11.52 1.84
C ALA A 154 14.01 -11.74 1.81
N PHE A 155 14.74 -11.10 2.72
CA PHE A 155 16.20 -11.22 2.77
C PHE A 155 16.66 -12.62 3.20
N MET A 156 15.92 -13.29 4.08
CA MET A 156 16.22 -14.67 4.44
C MET A 156 16.05 -15.60 3.23
N THR A 157 14.94 -15.47 2.50
CA THR A 157 14.65 -16.31 1.32
C THR A 157 15.64 -16.07 0.18
N THR A 158 16.04 -14.81 -0.06
CA THR A 158 16.91 -14.46 -1.20
C THR A 158 18.40 -14.55 -0.88
N PHE A 159 18.83 -14.18 0.33
CA PHE A 159 20.23 -14.01 0.68
C PHE A 159 20.68 -14.88 1.86
N GLY A 160 19.78 -15.66 2.47
CA GLY A 160 20.10 -16.53 3.62
C GLY A 160 20.42 -15.77 4.91
N LYS A 161 20.05 -14.49 5.02
CA LYS A 161 20.32 -13.66 6.20
C LYS A 161 19.21 -12.64 6.44
N LYS A 162 19.03 -12.24 7.71
CA LYS A 162 18.13 -11.15 8.10
C LYS A 162 18.81 -9.79 7.99
N LEU A 163 18.01 -8.72 8.01
CA LEU A 163 18.55 -7.37 8.15
C LEU A 163 18.96 -7.12 9.61
N SER A 164 20.10 -6.48 9.79
CA SER A 164 20.59 -6.02 11.09
C SER A 164 21.17 -4.62 10.94
N PRO A 165 20.53 -3.57 11.49
CA PRO A 165 19.29 -3.62 12.30
C PRO A 165 18.04 -4.03 11.47
N PRO A 166 16.93 -4.42 12.12
CA PRO A 166 15.67 -4.68 11.44
C PRO A 166 15.20 -3.47 10.65
N PHE A 167 14.57 -3.71 9.51
CA PHE A 167 14.10 -2.64 8.64
C PHE A 167 13.09 -1.73 9.35
N ASP A 168 13.29 -0.42 9.21
CA ASP A 168 12.39 0.62 9.72
C ASP A 168 11.90 1.46 8.53
N PRO A 169 10.61 1.37 8.18
CA PRO A 169 10.06 2.05 7.01
C PRO A 169 9.94 3.57 7.23
N MET A 170 9.94 4.04 8.48
CA MET A 170 9.68 5.42 8.88
C MET A 170 10.57 5.79 10.08
N PRO A 171 11.90 5.85 9.90
CA PRO A 171 12.81 6.10 11.01
C PRO A 171 12.53 7.47 11.64
N ILE A 172 12.42 7.49 12.97
CA ILE A 172 12.33 8.71 13.78
C ILE A 172 13.75 9.20 14.13
N ALA A 173 13.91 10.51 14.29
CA ALA A 173 15.18 11.16 14.63
C ALA A 173 15.68 10.77 16.02
#